data_AF-A0AAD8YIV4-F1
#
_entry.id   AF-A0AAD8YIV4-F1
#
_cell.length_a   1.000
_cell.length_b   1.000
_cell.length_c   1.000
_cell.angle_alpha   90.00
_cell.angle_beta   90.00
_cell.angle_gamma   90.00
#
_symmetry.space_group_name_H-M   'P 1'
#
loop_
_entity.id
_entity.type
_entity.pdbx_description
1 polymer ?
#
loop_
_entity_poly.entity_id
_entity_poly.type
_entity_poly.pdbx_seq_one_letter_code
_entity_poly.pdbx_strand_id
1 'polypeptide(L)'
;MRSTATADESNKCLLYLAESTIPNAGLGIFTGVPVEEGKFSDEWRRSLSHSRSRLARISRDEHAFQALGRLSLAITNYDWNADVIGMDDVAKDVSVTVSGFGAALNCHFALLNVDEHVPTYDAAGLDRYTSPGAGAITPWWNRTSTALRDIAAGSELYVDYDSSWFTFRSRASHFQSVPLASSYTKALAFMNKYGKMLVGTDSPDDLVKDKMMIGDEVQKDLWDIIKTHPYVSRKRQALPETHKDGIRAIKAGDIMGVEVENSIRSLEYLEEHGKCVDNIVPQQSTIPHAGRGAFATRFIPKGGLVAPAPLVHIADKSKANMYATKKSPNGNITRDEEKVVHKQIILNYCFGHPNSTLLLFPYSSNVVYINHHSTEYNAKLRWTDDFDSFHHKDWLENRLTSWKINGLLGSC
;
A
#
# COMPACT_ATOMS: atom_id res chain seq x y z
N MET A 1 -11.81 12.66 31.37
CA MET A 1 -12.88 11.67 31.53
C MET A 1 -12.52 10.46 30.67
N ARG A 2 -12.19 9.31 31.26
CA ARG A 2 -11.98 8.06 30.50
C ARG A 2 -13.37 7.49 30.20
N SER A 3 -13.73 7.42 28.93
CA SER A 3 -14.91 6.68 28.47
C SER A 3 -14.79 5.24 28.93
N THR A 4 -15.80 4.73 29.63
CA THR A 4 -15.92 3.31 29.97
C THR A 4 -16.38 2.55 28.74
N ALA A 5 -15.47 2.36 27.78
CA ALA A 5 -15.67 1.35 26.75
C ALA A 5 -15.87 -0.01 27.43
N THR A 6 -16.88 -0.76 27.01
CA THR A 6 -17.10 -2.10 27.54
C THR A 6 -15.90 -2.99 27.18
N ALA A 7 -15.58 -4.00 28.00
CA ALA A 7 -14.43 -4.89 27.76
C ALA A 7 -14.45 -5.54 26.36
N ASP A 8 -15.64 -5.67 25.77
CA ASP A 8 -15.86 -6.24 24.43
C ASP A 8 -15.43 -5.28 23.30
N GLU A 9 -15.61 -3.97 23.46
CA GLU A 9 -15.14 -2.97 22.48
C GLU A 9 -13.61 -2.86 22.44
N SER A 10 -12.92 -3.16 23.55
CA SER A 10 -11.46 -3.07 23.65
C SER A 10 -10.69 -4.09 22.80
N ASN A 11 -11.37 -5.12 22.29
CA ASN A 11 -10.78 -6.17 21.48
C ASN A 11 -10.98 -5.98 19.97
N LYS A 12 -11.82 -5.05 19.52
CA LYS A 12 -12.06 -4.82 18.09
C LYS A 12 -10.85 -4.18 17.41
N CYS A 13 -10.47 -4.68 16.24
CA CYS A 13 -9.38 -4.07 15.49
C CYS A 13 -9.86 -2.77 14.86
N LEU A 14 -9.08 -1.71 14.99
CA LEU A 14 -9.37 -0.45 14.29
C LEU A 14 -9.06 -0.60 12.80
N LEU A 15 -8.09 -1.45 12.47
CA LEU A 15 -7.62 -1.66 11.12
C LEU A 15 -7.43 -3.14 10.83
N TYR A 16 -7.86 -3.53 9.64
CA TYR A 16 -7.70 -4.88 9.10
C TYR A 16 -6.88 -4.82 7.82
N LEU A 17 -5.95 -5.77 7.67
CA LEU A 17 -5.35 -6.12 6.39
C LEU A 17 -6.12 -7.31 5.84
N ALA A 18 -6.71 -7.17 4.67
CA ALA A 18 -7.47 -8.21 3.98
C ALA A 18 -7.27 -8.09 2.47
N GLU A 19 -7.83 -9.01 1.70
CA GLU A 19 -7.86 -8.88 0.24
C GLU A 19 -8.60 -7.59 -0.18
N SER A 20 -7.97 -6.82 -1.06
CA SER A 20 -8.52 -5.56 -1.57
C SER A 20 -9.85 -5.79 -2.30
N THR A 21 -10.72 -4.78 -2.32
CA THR A 21 -11.91 -4.82 -3.17
C THR A 21 -11.60 -4.48 -4.62
N ILE A 22 -10.40 -3.95 -4.92
CA ILE A 22 -9.93 -3.76 -6.28
C ILE A 22 -9.46 -5.12 -6.82
N PRO A 23 -10.04 -5.62 -7.93
CA PRO A 23 -9.65 -6.89 -8.49
C PRO A 23 -8.15 -6.97 -8.82
N ASN A 24 -7.47 -8.00 -8.31
CA ASN A 24 -6.04 -8.26 -8.49
C ASN A 24 -5.09 -7.20 -7.91
N ALA A 25 -5.55 -6.32 -7.03
CA ALA A 25 -4.70 -5.31 -6.40
C ALA A 25 -3.93 -5.81 -5.18
N GLY A 26 -4.02 -7.10 -4.85
CA GLY A 26 -3.34 -7.63 -3.68
C GLY A 26 -4.15 -7.41 -2.40
N LEU A 27 -3.43 -6.94 -1.38
CA LEU A 27 -4.00 -6.63 -0.07
C LEU A 27 -4.45 -5.17 0.00
N GLY A 28 -5.46 -4.90 0.82
CA GLY A 28 -5.95 -3.58 1.17
C GLY A 28 -6.04 -3.40 2.67
N ILE A 29 -6.11 -2.14 3.11
CA ILE A 29 -6.35 -1.78 4.51
C ILE A 29 -7.80 -1.34 4.66
N PHE A 30 -8.50 -1.92 5.62
CA PHE A 30 -9.89 -1.64 5.93
C PHE A 30 -10.02 -1.04 7.33
N THR A 31 -10.98 -0.13 7.51
CA THR A 31 -11.32 0.37 8.83
C THR A 31 -12.33 -0.55 9.53
N GLY A 32 -12.12 -0.88 10.81
CA GLY A 32 -13.07 -1.62 11.63
C GLY A 32 -14.14 -0.75 12.29
N VAL A 33 -13.98 0.58 12.21
CA VAL A 33 -14.84 1.57 12.87
C VAL A 33 -15.14 2.73 11.92
N PRO A 34 -16.23 3.50 12.11
CA PRO A 34 -16.43 4.70 11.31
C PRO A 34 -15.35 5.75 11.61
N VAL A 35 -14.99 6.54 10.60
CA VAL A 35 -14.04 7.66 10.70
C VAL A 35 -14.70 8.92 10.16
N GLU A 36 -14.66 10.01 10.93
CA GLU A 36 -15.22 11.30 10.52
C GLU A 36 -14.25 12.08 9.62
N GLU A 37 -14.80 12.86 8.69
CA GLU A 37 -14.04 13.77 7.81
C GLU A 37 -13.09 14.69 8.61
N GLY A 38 -11.88 14.87 8.08
CA GLY A 38 -10.84 15.70 8.69
C GLY A 38 -10.27 15.13 9.99
N LYS A 39 -10.79 14.00 10.47
CA LYS A 39 -10.34 13.34 11.68
C LYS A 39 -9.68 12.01 11.37
N PHE A 40 -8.64 11.74 12.11
CA PHE A 40 -8.45 10.42 12.71
C PHE A 40 -8.47 10.69 14.21
N SER A 41 -9.36 10.02 14.97
CA SER A 41 -9.48 10.21 16.42
C SER A 41 -8.12 10.11 17.11
N ASP A 42 -7.92 10.64 18.33
CA ASP A 42 -6.63 10.48 19.03
C ASP A 42 -6.23 8.99 19.22
N GLU A 43 -7.21 8.09 19.20
CA GLU A 43 -7.05 6.65 19.20
C GLU A 43 -6.52 6.13 17.86
N TRP A 44 -7.05 6.63 16.74
CA TRP A 44 -6.47 6.42 15.42
C TRP A 44 -5.15 7.16 15.20
N ARG A 45 -4.90 8.30 15.84
CA ARG A 45 -3.56 8.90 15.84
C ARG A 45 -2.57 7.91 16.40
N ARG A 46 -2.87 7.25 17.51
CA ARG A 46 -1.98 6.21 18.05
C ARG A 46 -1.77 5.06 17.06
N SER A 47 -2.82 4.58 16.39
CA SER A 47 -2.69 3.46 15.45
C SER A 47 -2.12 3.86 14.07
N LEU A 48 -2.77 4.75 13.32
CA LEU A 48 -2.35 5.19 11.98
C LEU A 48 -1.24 6.25 11.96
N SER A 49 -1.24 7.23 12.87
CA SER A 49 -0.35 8.39 12.73
C SER A 49 1.12 8.06 13.04
N HIS A 50 1.38 7.07 13.89
CA HIS A 50 2.74 6.81 14.35
C HIS A 50 3.54 5.90 13.39
N SER A 51 2.91 5.36 12.35
CA SER A 51 3.26 4.03 11.86
C SER A 51 4.26 3.95 10.69
N ARG A 52 4.80 5.06 10.21
CA ARG A 52 5.53 5.05 8.94
C ARG A 52 6.99 5.44 9.13
N SER A 53 7.85 4.43 9.19
CA SER A 53 9.29 4.65 9.04
C SER A 53 9.56 4.96 7.57
N ARG A 54 10.22 6.09 7.31
CA ARG A 54 10.64 6.47 5.97
C ARG A 54 12.11 6.17 5.79
N LEU A 55 12.41 5.27 4.88
CA LEU A 55 13.77 4.80 4.65
C LEU A 55 14.28 5.52 3.41
N ALA A 56 14.98 6.62 3.66
CA ALA A 56 15.68 7.33 2.59
C ALA A 56 16.65 6.36 1.92
N ARG A 57 16.42 6.10 0.64
CA ARG A 57 17.39 5.49 -0.24
C ARG A 57 18.10 6.62 -0.96
N ILE A 58 19.32 6.87 -0.50
CA ILE A 58 20.20 7.83 -1.15
C ILE A 58 20.75 7.15 -2.40
N SER A 59 20.14 7.46 -3.53
CA SER A 59 20.57 7.02 -4.85
C SER A 59 21.29 8.19 -5.48
N ARG A 60 22.63 8.25 -5.45
CA ARG A 60 23.37 9.15 -6.33
C ARG A 60 22.94 8.84 -7.78
N ASP A 61 22.26 9.75 -8.48
CA ASP A 61 21.65 9.46 -9.79
C ASP A 61 22.67 9.05 -10.86
N GLU A 62 23.98 9.27 -10.64
CA GLU A 62 25.04 8.74 -11.50
C GLU A 62 25.27 7.21 -11.35
N HIS A 63 24.77 6.56 -10.30
CA HIS A 63 25.09 5.17 -9.95
C HIS A 63 24.01 4.14 -10.35
N ALA A 64 22.81 4.57 -10.75
CA ALA A 64 21.69 3.69 -11.07
C ALA A 64 21.24 3.79 -12.53
N PHE A 65 21.16 5.00 -13.10
CA PHE A 65 20.44 5.19 -14.36
C PHE A 65 21.14 4.60 -15.60
N GLN A 66 22.47 4.51 -15.61
CA GLN A 66 23.21 3.97 -16.77
C GLN A 66 23.59 2.49 -16.64
N ALA A 67 23.74 1.96 -15.43
CA ALA A 67 24.14 0.55 -15.21
C ALA A 67 22.99 -0.38 -14.80
N LEU A 68 21.85 0.15 -14.31
CA LEU A 68 20.68 -0.65 -13.92
C LEU A 68 19.58 -0.63 -14.98
N GLY A 69 19.97 -0.80 -16.25
CA GLY A 69 19.04 -1.39 -17.20
C GLY A 69 18.51 -2.71 -16.62
N ARG A 70 17.27 -2.71 -16.12
CA ARG A 70 16.45 -3.87 -15.73
C ARG A 70 16.46 -4.37 -14.27
N LEU A 71 17.12 -3.73 -13.31
CA LEU A 71 16.89 -4.10 -11.91
C LEU A 71 15.74 -3.26 -11.34
N SER A 72 14.51 -3.56 -11.79
CA SER A 72 13.32 -3.18 -11.02
C SER A 72 13.35 -3.97 -9.73
N LEU A 73 13.94 -3.40 -8.67
CA LEU A 73 13.72 -3.96 -7.34
C LEU A 73 12.22 -3.82 -7.08
N ALA A 74 11.53 -4.91 -6.76
CA ALA A 74 10.10 -4.88 -6.45
C ALA A 74 9.76 -3.81 -5.39
N ILE A 75 10.72 -3.53 -4.50
CA ILE A 75 10.62 -2.50 -3.47
C ILE A 75 10.46 -1.07 -4.02
N THR A 76 10.93 -0.80 -5.25
CA THR A 76 10.77 0.52 -5.90
C THR A 76 9.33 0.85 -6.26
N ASN A 77 8.43 -0.14 -6.23
CA ASN A 77 6.99 0.13 -6.37
C ASN A 77 6.41 0.82 -5.13
N TYR A 78 7.12 0.79 -4.00
CA TYR A 78 6.76 1.42 -2.73
C TYR A 78 7.61 2.67 -2.43
N ASP A 79 8.37 3.13 -3.42
CA ASP A 79 9.16 4.35 -3.33
C ASP A 79 8.32 5.58 -3.67
N TRP A 80 8.55 6.65 -2.92
CA TRP A 80 7.99 7.99 -3.13
C TRP A 80 9.10 8.95 -3.57
N ASN A 81 8.72 9.97 -4.33
CA ASN A 81 9.61 11.08 -4.62
C ASN A 81 9.88 11.87 -3.33
N ALA A 82 11.14 12.23 -3.09
CA ALA A 82 11.55 12.85 -1.84
C ALA A 82 10.94 14.25 -1.61
N ASP A 83 10.74 15.02 -2.68
CA ASP A 83 10.12 16.36 -2.65
C ASP A 83 8.65 16.29 -2.21
N VAL A 84 7.89 15.32 -2.73
CA VAL A 84 6.47 15.09 -2.37
C VAL A 84 6.31 14.83 -0.87
N ILE A 85 7.36 14.38 -0.21
CA ILE A 85 7.32 13.94 1.18
C ILE A 85 8.24 14.75 2.10
N GLY A 86 8.81 15.86 1.62
CA GLY A 86 9.64 16.77 2.39
C GLY A 86 10.97 16.17 2.87
N MET A 87 11.64 15.39 2.02
CA MET A 87 12.94 14.75 2.28
C MET A 87 13.98 15.06 1.19
N ASP A 88 13.75 16.11 0.40
CA ASP A 88 14.62 16.57 -0.69
C ASP A 88 15.95 17.18 -0.19
N ASP A 89 16.04 17.52 1.10
CA ASP A 89 17.25 18.03 1.76
C ASP A 89 18.18 16.92 2.29
N VAL A 90 17.73 15.66 2.31
CA VAL A 90 18.49 14.53 2.88
C VAL A 90 19.75 14.20 2.07
N ALA A 91 19.65 14.29 0.75
CA ALA A 91 20.77 14.19 -0.18
C ALA A 91 20.38 14.78 -1.55
N LYS A 92 21.36 14.92 -2.45
CA LYS A 92 21.14 15.46 -3.80
C LYS A 92 20.04 14.73 -4.57
N ASP A 93 20.04 13.39 -4.48
CA ASP A 93 19.16 12.51 -5.22
C ASP A 93 18.64 11.44 -4.24
N VAL A 94 17.34 11.50 -3.92
CA VAL A 94 16.72 10.68 -2.88
C VAL A 94 15.44 10.07 -3.41
N SER A 95 15.33 8.76 -3.22
CA SER A 95 14.08 8.02 -3.32
C SER A 95 13.75 7.50 -1.92
N VAL A 96 12.47 7.43 -1.55
CA VAL A 96 12.12 7.07 -0.18
C VAL A 96 11.15 5.91 -0.16
N THR A 97 11.61 4.79 0.40
CA THR A 97 10.74 3.65 0.68
C THR A 97 9.94 3.97 1.94
N VAL A 98 8.62 3.94 1.82
CA VAL A 98 7.72 4.11 2.97
C VAL A 98 7.32 2.71 3.46
N SER A 99 7.39 2.51 4.78
CA SER A 99 6.85 1.31 5.44
C SER A 99 5.59 1.65 6.23
N GLY A 100 4.91 0.63 6.72
CA GLY A 100 3.69 0.78 7.51
C GLY A 100 2.45 0.90 6.63
N PHE A 101 1.37 1.45 7.19
CA PHE A 101 0.07 1.44 6.51
C PHE A 101 0.08 2.13 5.15
N GLY A 102 0.86 3.20 4.99
CA GLY A 102 0.90 3.95 3.72
C GLY A 102 1.40 3.13 2.54
N ALA A 103 2.16 2.06 2.78
CA ALA A 103 2.63 1.16 1.73
C ALA A 103 1.59 0.08 1.34
N ALA A 104 0.52 -0.08 2.13
CA ALA A 104 -0.53 -1.07 1.92
C ALA A 104 -1.89 -0.45 1.55
N LEU A 105 -2.00 0.88 1.56
CA LEU A 105 -3.18 1.59 1.07
C LEU A 105 -3.14 1.60 -0.45
N ASN A 106 -4.17 1.07 -1.10
CA ASN A 106 -4.29 1.10 -2.55
C ASN A 106 -4.66 2.50 -3.07
N CYS A 107 -4.55 2.70 -4.38
CA CYS A 107 -5.04 3.90 -5.04
C CYS A 107 -6.20 3.56 -5.98
N HIS A 108 -7.32 4.25 -5.78
CA HIS A 108 -8.48 4.19 -6.66
C HIS A 108 -9.10 5.58 -6.80
N PHE A 109 -8.97 6.20 -7.97
CA PHE A 109 -9.29 7.64 -8.17
C PHE A 109 -10.76 8.02 -7.93
N ALA A 110 -11.70 7.05 -7.93
CA ALA A 110 -13.09 7.28 -7.54
C ALA A 110 -13.34 7.08 -6.03
N LEU A 111 -12.42 6.43 -5.31
CA LEU A 111 -12.61 6.01 -3.92
C LEU A 111 -11.63 6.66 -2.95
N LEU A 112 -10.79 7.60 -3.40
CA LEU A 112 -9.89 8.37 -2.54
C LEU A 112 -10.65 8.88 -1.30
N ASN A 113 -10.22 8.43 -0.12
CA ASN A 113 -10.87 8.75 1.14
C ASN A 113 -9.85 9.03 2.26
N VAL A 114 -8.55 8.91 1.98
CA VAL A 114 -7.46 9.23 2.90
C VAL A 114 -6.49 10.22 2.24
N ASP A 115 -6.16 11.28 2.97
CA ASP A 115 -5.05 12.19 2.66
C ASP A 115 -3.80 11.76 3.44
N GLU A 116 -2.62 11.91 2.85
CA GLU A 116 -1.36 11.57 3.50
C GLU A 116 -0.50 12.82 3.73
N HIS A 117 -0.05 13.01 4.97
CA HIS A 117 0.75 14.17 5.35
C HIS A 117 2.25 13.92 5.21
N VAL A 118 3.05 14.95 5.48
CA VAL A 118 4.51 14.90 5.52
C VAL A 118 5.00 14.25 6.84
N PRO A 119 6.17 13.59 6.85
CA PRO A 119 6.74 13.06 8.08
C PRO A 119 7.30 14.19 8.95
N THR A 120 7.62 13.85 10.20
CA THR A 120 8.41 14.72 11.08
C THR A 120 9.82 14.17 11.23
N TYR A 121 10.80 15.06 11.34
CA TYR A 121 12.18 14.72 11.70
C TYR A 121 12.33 14.67 13.22
N ASP A 122 12.74 13.53 13.76
CA ASP A 122 13.10 13.34 15.17
C ASP A 122 14.07 12.16 15.32
N ALA A 123 15.24 12.43 15.90
CA ALA A 123 16.28 11.45 16.14
C ALA A 123 15.95 10.42 17.23
N ALA A 124 14.73 10.42 17.81
CA ALA A 124 14.34 9.51 18.88
C ALA A 124 15.29 9.60 20.08
N GLY A 125 15.61 10.82 20.50
CA GLY A 125 16.56 11.07 21.60
C GLY A 125 17.99 10.57 21.35
N LEU A 126 18.34 10.16 20.13
CA LEU A 126 19.70 9.75 19.80
C LEU A 126 20.56 10.97 19.47
N ASP A 127 21.64 11.13 20.24
CA ASP A 127 22.66 12.13 19.97
C ASP A 127 23.72 11.58 18.99
N ARG A 128 24.09 12.37 17.98
CA ARG A 128 24.98 11.93 16.89
C ARG A 128 26.41 11.64 17.35
N TYR A 129 26.85 12.19 18.48
CA TYR A 129 28.22 12.04 18.96
C TYR A 129 28.35 10.95 20.02
N THR A 130 27.29 10.70 20.78
CA THR A 130 27.32 9.83 21.96
C THR A 130 26.45 8.58 21.82
N SER A 131 25.46 8.57 20.93
CA SER A 131 24.58 7.41 20.75
C SER A 131 25.08 6.49 19.64
N PRO A 132 25.47 5.23 19.94
CA PRO A 132 25.92 4.29 18.91
C PRO A 132 24.83 3.93 17.89
N GLY A 133 23.54 4.11 18.24
CA GLY A 133 22.43 3.93 17.31
C GLY A 133 22.19 5.11 16.36
N ALA A 134 22.89 6.25 16.54
CA ALA A 134 22.72 7.39 15.66
C ALA A 134 23.17 7.04 14.24
N GLY A 135 22.28 7.25 13.26
CA GLY A 135 22.49 6.84 11.86
C GLY A 135 22.13 5.39 11.55
N ALA A 136 21.83 4.56 12.57
CA ALA A 136 21.33 3.20 12.38
C ALA A 136 19.79 3.13 12.26
N ILE A 137 19.09 4.23 12.56
CA ILE A 137 17.63 4.35 12.40
C ILE A 137 17.28 5.56 11.55
N THR A 138 16.11 5.52 10.91
CA THR A 138 15.60 6.72 10.24
C THR A 138 15.12 7.75 11.27
N PRO A 139 15.51 9.04 11.14
CA PRO A 139 14.93 10.11 11.94
C PRO A 139 13.57 10.55 11.40
N TRP A 140 13.17 10.09 10.20
CA TRP A 140 11.92 10.48 9.56
C TRP A 140 10.81 9.51 9.93
N TRP A 141 9.84 10.01 10.69
CA TRP A 141 8.78 9.20 11.28
C TRP A 141 7.46 9.99 11.33
N ASN A 142 6.39 9.39 11.86
CA ASN A 142 5.10 10.04 12.09
C ASN A 142 4.47 10.66 10.82
N ARG A 143 4.61 9.97 9.67
CA ARG A 143 3.80 10.33 8.51
C ARG A 143 2.35 9.99 8.84
N THR A 144 1.58 11.03 9.12
CA THR A 144 0.17 10.92 9.48
C THR A 144 -0.71 10.94 8.24
N SER A 145 -2.00 10.69 8.44
CA SER A 145 -3.03 10.80 7.41
C SER A 145 -4.24 11.51 8.02
N THR A 146 -5.20 11.93 7.20
CA THR A 146 -6.57 12.36 7.60
C THR A 146 -7.62 11.75 6.67
N ALA A 147 -8.84 11.58 7.15
CA ALA A 147 -9.96 11.19 6.30
C ALA A 147 -10.39 12.39 5.44
N LEU A 148 -10.52 12.19 4.13
CA LEU A 148 -11.00 13.20 3.18
C LEU A 148 -12.52 13.42 3.23
N ARG A 149 -13.24 12.49 3.86
CA ARG A 149 -14.70 12.42 3.99
C ARG A 149 -15.02 11.44 5.10
N ASP A 150 -16.28 11.38 5.53
CA ASP A 150 -16.74 10.31 6.42
C ASP A 150 -16.51 8.94 5.77
N ILE A 151 -15.94 8.01 6.53
CA ILE A 151 -15.62 6.64 6.11
C ILE A 151 -16.41 5.69 7.00
N ALA A 152 -17.23 4.83 6.39
CA ALA A 152 -17.99 3.84 7.14
C ALA A 152 -17.07 2.74 7.70
N ALA A 153 -17.51 2.10 8.78
CA ALA A 153 -16.88 0.86 9.23
C ALA A 153 -16.95 -0.19 8.10
N GLY A 154 -15.85 -0.92 7.89
CA GLY A 154 -15.71 -1.89 6.82
C GLY A 154 -15.21 -1.34 5.49
N SER A 155 -15.07 -0.02 5.31
CA SER A 155 -14.54 0.56 4.07
C SER A 155 -13.05 0.28 3.91
N GLU A 156 -12.62 0.00 2.67
CA GLU A 156 -11.21 0.06 2.28
C GLU A 156 -10.72 1.52 2.28
N LEU A 157 -9.46 1.72 2.65
CA LEU A 157 -8.80 3.01 2.69
C LEU A 157 -7.94 3.19 1.43
N TYR A 158 -8.13 4.32 0.74
CA TYR A 158 -7.48 4.66 -0.52
C TYR A 158 -6.79 6.01 -0.47
N VAL A 159 -5.58 6.06 -1.01
CA VAL A 159 -4.73 7.27 -1.11
C VAL A 159 -4.44 7.61 -2.56
N ASP A 160 -4.09 8.87 -2.81
CA ASP A 160 -3.69 9.32 -4.15
C ASP A 160 -2.21 9.02 -4.39
N TYR A 161 -1.91 8.16 -5.36
CA TYR A 161 -0.53 7.88 -5.80
C TYR A 161 0.00 8.90 -6.81
N ASP A 162 -0.80 9.90 -7.18
CA ASP A 162 -0.67 10.72 -8.37
C ASP A 162 -0.94 9.94 -9.68
N SER A 163 -1.75 10.52 -10.55
CA SER A 163 -1.99 10.04 -11.91
C SER A 163 -0.71 9.78 -12.73
N SER A 164 0.37 10.52 -12.43
CA SER A 164 1.69 10.34 -13.05
C SER A 164 2.26 8.94 -12.81
N TRP A 165 2.01 8.36 -11.63
CA TRP A 165 2.44 7.02 -11.24
C TRP A 165 1.91 5.94 -12.20
N PHE A 166 0.65 6.07 -12.64
CA PHE A 166 -0.02 5.13 -13.55
C PHE A 166 0.18 5.45 -15.03
N THR A 167 0.66 6.64 -15.37
CA THR A 167 0.83 7.09 -16.75
C THR A 167 2.29 7.07 -17.19
N PHE A 168 3.23 6.95 -16.26
CA PHE A 168 4.64 6.81 -16.57
C PHE A 168 4.91 5.56 -17.42
N ARG A 169 5.69 5.75 -18.50
CA ARG A 169 5.83 4.78 -19.60
C ARG A 169 6.29 3.39 -19.16
N SER A 170 7.14 3.30 -18.13
CA SER A 170 7.63 2.01 -17.62
C SER A 170 6.55 1.20 -16.90
N ARG A 171 5.46 1.83 -16.46
CA ARG A 171 4.37 1.20 -15.70
C ARG A 171 3.12 0.98 -16.53
N ALA A 172 2.87 1.82 -17.53
CA ALA A 172 1.73 1.70 -18.43
C ALA A 172 1.65 0.37 -19.20
N SER A 173 2.77 -0.37 -19.34
CA SER A 173 2.79 -1.70 -19.93
C SER A 173 2.48 -2.84 -18.95
N HIS A 174 2.62 -2.60 -17.64
CA HIS A 174 2.40 -3.60 -16.58
C HIS A 174 1.02 -3.47 -15.96
N PHE A 175 0.58 -2.23 -15.73
CA PHE A 175 -0.78 -1.96 -15.30
C PHE A 175 -1.67 -1.89 -16.54
N GLN A 176 -2.85 -2.49 -16.46
CA GLN A 176 -3.90 -2.24 -17.45
C GLN A 176 -4.21 -0.74 -17.52
N SER A 177 -5.14 -0.33 -18.38
CA SER A 177 -5.58 1.07 -18.41
C SER A 177 -6.34 1.47 -17.14
N VAL A 178 -5.62 1.74 -16.04
CA VAL A 178 -6.19 2.13 -14.74
C VAL A 178 -7.05 3.39 -14.91
N PRO A 179 -8.31 3.41 -14.46
CA PRO A 179 -9.13 4.62 -14.48
C PRO A 179 -8.47 5.79 -13.77
N LEU A 180 -8.48 6.97 -14.37
CA LEU A 180 -8.17 8.24 -13.69
C LEU A 180 -9.47 8.98 -13.35
N ALA A 181 -9.41 10.01 -12.51
CA ALA A 181 -10.60 10.83 -12.16
C ALA A 181 -11.41 11.27 -13.40
N SER A 182 -10.74 11.80 -14.43
CA SER A 182 -11.38 12.20 -15.69
C SER A 182 -11.98 11.05 -16.52
N SER A 183 -11.60 9.80 -16.23
CA SER A 183 -12.16 8.62 -16.87
C SER A 183 -13.57 8.32 -16.35
N TYR A 184 -13.81 8.52 -15.06
CA TYR A 184 -15.13 8.34 -14.44
C TYR A 184 -16.15 9.36 -14.98
N THR A 185 -15.75 10.62 -15.16
CA THR A 185 -16.62 11.62 -15.81
C THR A 185 -17.04 11.20 -17.21
N LYS A 186 -16.11 10.66 -18.00
CA LYS A 186 -16.38 10.18 -19.36
C LYS A 186 -17.19 8.89 -19.37
N ALA A 187 -16.95 8.00 -18.41
CA ALA A 187 -17.72 6.78 -18.21
C ALA A 187 -19.17 7.10 -17.87
N LEU A 188 -19.43 8.02 -16.94
CA LEU A 188 -20.79 8.45 -16.60
C LEU A 188 -21.51 9.07 -17.82
N ALA A 189 -20.81 9.90 -18.60
CA ALA A 189 -21.38 10.44 -19.83
C ALA A 189 -21.74 9.35 -20.87
N PHE A 190 -20.95 8.27 -20.94
CA PHE A 190 -21.29 7.09 -21.73
C PHE A 190 -22.50 6.35 -21.13
N MET A 191 -22.53 6.16 -19.82
CA MET A 191 -23.63 5.49 -19.10
C MET A 191 -24.96 6.18 -19.33
N ASN A 192 -25.01 7.51 -19.33
CA ASN A 192 -26.23 8.25 -19.62
C ASN A 192 -26.74 8.00 -21.05
N LYS A 193 -25.84 7.88 -22.04
CA LYS A 193 -26.21 7.52 -23.41
C LYS A 193 -26.67 6.07 -23.52
N TYR A 194 -26.02 5.16 -22.79
CA TYR A 194 -26.42 3.77 -22.70
C TYR A 194 -27.83 3.65 -22.08
N GLY A 195 -28.10 4.34 -20.97
CA GLY A 195 -29.42 4.42 -20.35
C GLY A 195 -30.48 4.93 -21.34
N LYS A 196 -30.21 6.02 -22.05
CA LYS A 196 -31.11 6.54 -23.10
C LYS A 196 -31.42 5.51 -24.18
N MET A 197 -30.42 4.73 -24.61
CA MET A 197 -30.62 3.67 -25.58
C MET A 197 -31.52 2.55 -25.04
N LEU A 198 -31.48 2.27 -23.74
CA LEU A 198 -32.31 1.23 -23.12
C LEU A 198 -33.79 1.63 -23.00
N VAL A 199 -34.12 2.91 -22.79
CA VAL A 199 -35.51 3.35 -22.49
C VAL A 199 -36.08 4.36 -23.50
N GLY A 200 -35.26 4.85 -24.43
CA GLY A 200 -35.66 5.82 -25.47
C GLY A 200 -35.82 7.26 -24.97
N THR A 201 -35.61 7.52 -23.68
CA THR A 201 -35.76 8.84 -23.05
C THR A 201 -34.49 9.23 -22.29
N ASP A 202 -34.35 10.51 -21.96
CA ASP A 202 -33.24 10.99 -21.11
C ASP A 202 -33.54 10.87 -19.61
N SER A 203 -34.67 10.28 -19.21
CA SER A 203 -35.10 10.19 -17.81
C SER A 203 -34.53 8.94 -17.13
N PRO A 204 -33.69 9.07 -16.09
CA PRO A 204 -33.18 7.91 -15.35
C PRO A 204 -34.27 7.10 -14.63
N ASP A 205 -35.39 7.74 -14.28
CA ASP A 205 -36.54 7.09 -13.65
C ASP A 205 -37.26 6.09 -14.57
N ASP A 206 -37.04 6.23 -15.89
CA ASP A 206 -37.59 5.30 -16.88
C ASP A 206 -36.82 3.98 -16.93
N LEU A 207 -35.66 3.84 -16.25
CA LEU A 207 -34.89 2.60 -16.15
C LEU A 207 -35.56 1.58 -15.21
N VAL A 208 -36.80 1.23 -15.52
CA VAL A 208 -37.63 0.22 -14.86
C VAL A 208 -38.07 -0.81 -15.88
N LYS A 209 -38.30 -2.05 -15.42
CA LYS A 209 -38.51 -3.23 -16.29
C LYS A 209 -39.53 -3.00 -17.41
N ASP A 210 -40.66 -2.38 -17.09
CA ASP A 210 -41.78 -2.21 -18.04
C ASP A 210 -41.54 -1.13 -19.10
N LYS A 211 -40.48 -0.31 -18.95
CA LYS A 211 -40.11 0.77 -19.88
C LYS A 211 -38.85 0.46 -20.69
N MET A 212 -38.20 -0.68 -20.44
CA MET A 212 -37.03 -1.09 -21.21
C MET A 212 -37.45 -1.48 -22.63
N MET A 213 -36.77 -0.92 -23.63
CA MET A 213 -37.00 -1.19 -25.06
C MET A 213 -36.47 -2.56 -25.50
N ILE A 214 -35.55 -3.15 -24.74
CA ILE A 214 -34.95 -4.46 -24.99
C ILE A 214 -35.05 -5.35 -23.74
N GLY A 215 -35.17 -6.66 -23.93
CA GLY A 215 -35.30 -7.62 -22.83
C GLY A 215 -34.05 -7.71 -21.94
N ASP A 216 -34.23 -8.14 -20.69
CA ASP A 216 -33.17 -8.20 -19.66
C ASP A 216 -31.94 -9.01 -20.10
N GLU A 217 -32.13 -10.10 -20.86
CA GLU A 217 -31.03 -10.91 -21.38
C GLU A 217 -30.19 -10.14 -22.40
N VAL A 218 -30.84 -9.46 -23.35
CA VAL A 218 -30.16 -8.64 -24.36
C VAL A 218 -29.39 -7.48 -23.73
N GLN A 219 -29.91 -6.90 -22.64
CA GLN A 219 -29.21 -5.85 -21.90
C GLN A 219 -27.92 -6.37 -21.28
N LYS A 220 -27.97 -7.54 -20.63
CA LYS A 220 -26.80 -8.20 -20.03
C LYS A 220 -25.78 -8.58 -21.09
N ASP A 221 -26.22 -9.22 -22.17
CA ASP A 221 -25.33 -9.61 -23.27
C ASP A 221 -24.62 -8.38 -23.87
N LEU A 222 -25.35 -7.28 -24.06
CA LEU A 222 -24.77 -6.03 -24.55
C LEU A 222 -23.77 -5.42 -23.57
N TRP A 223 -24.09 -5.45 -22.27
CA TRP A 223 -23.17 -5.00 -21.23
C TRP A 223 -21.90 -5.83 -21.19
N ASP A 224 -22.03 -7.14 -21.30
CA ASP A 224 -20.91 -8.09 -21.33
C ASP A 224 -20.06 -7.86 -22.58
N ILE A 225 -20.65 -7.60 -23.74
CA ILE A 225 -19.91 -7.19 -24.94
C ILE A 225 -19.11 -5.90 -24.68
N ILE A 226 -19.71 -4.90 -24.03
CA ILE A 226 -19.02 -3.65 -23.68
C ILE A 226 -17.85 -3.92 -22.73
N LYS A 227 -18.05 -4.72 -21.67
CA LYS A 227 -17.03 -4.99 -20.64
C LYS A 227 -15.94 -5.97 -21.10
N THR A 228 -16.24 -6.87 -22.03
CA THR A 228 -15.29 -7.86 -22.54
C THR A 228 -14.63 -7.42 -23.86
N HIS A 229 -14.98 -6.24 -24.40
CA HIS A 229 -14.44 -5.79 -25.67
C HIS A 229 -12.89 -5.73 -25.65
N PRO A 230 -12.19 -6.24 -26.70
CA PRO A 230 -10.73 -6.31 -26.73
C PRO A 230 -10.03 -4.95 -26.63
N TYR A 231 -10.70 -3.86 -27.01
CA TYR A 231 -10.17 -2.51 -26.85
C TYR A 231 -10.21 -2.08 -25.38
N VAL A 232 -9.07 -2.16 -24.70
CA VAL A 232 -8.91 -1.72 -23.32
C VAL A 232 -8.71 -0.21 -23.28
N SER A 233 -9.52 0.50 -22.49
CA SER A 233 -9.34 1.94 -22.25
C SER A 233 -9.68 2.30 -20.80
N ARG A 234 -9.08 3.38 -20.29
CA ARG A 234 -9.33 3.87 -18.91
C ARG A 234 -10.80 4.19 -18.66
N LYS A 235 -11.53 4.61 -19.70
CA LYS A 235 -12.96 4.95 -19.62
C LYS A 235 -13.82 3.70 -19.52
N ARG A 236 -13.45 2.64 -20.26
CA ARG A 236 -14.12 1.33 -20.17
C ARG A 236 -13.86 0.66 -18.81
N GLN A 237 -12.64 0.78 -18.31
CA GLN A 237 -12.28 0.26 -16.98
C GLN A 237 -12.94 1.05 -15.83
N ALA A 238 -13.42 2.27 -16.09
CA ALA A 238 -14.16 3.08 -15.13
C ALA A 238 -15.68 2.78 -15.13
N LEU A 239 -16.14 1.86 -15.99
CA LEU A 239 -17.53 1.41 -15.98
C LEU A 239 -17.74 0.40 -14.86
N PRO A 240 -18.91 0.40 -14.20
CA PRO A 240 -19.25 -0.60 -13.20
C PRO A 240 -19.02 -2.03 -13.68
N GLU A 241 -18.78 -2.96 -12.77
CA GLU A 241 -18.49 -4.34 -13.18
C GLU A 241 -19.73 -5.03 -13.74
N THR A 242 -20.87 -4.86 -13.08
CA THR A 242 -22.13 -5.52 -13.46
C THR A 242 -23.10 -4.56 -14.14
N HIS A 243 -23.96 -5.10 -15.02
CA HIS A 243 -25.04 -4.33 -15.64
C HIS A 243 -25.97 -3.70 -14.59
N LYS A 244 -26.26 -4.44 -13.50
CA LYS A 244 -27.10 -3.97 -12.39
C LYS A 244 -26.51 -2.71 -11.75
N ASP A 245 -25.21 -2.71 -11.49
CA ASP A 245 -24.49 -1.55 -10.95
C ASP A 245 -24.43 -0.41 -11.97
N GLY A 246 -24.33 -0.74 -13.26
CA GLY A 246 -24.49 0.22 -14.34
C GLY A 246 -25.82 0.98 -14.29
N ILE A 247 -26.94 0.27 -14.17
CA ILE A 247 -28.27 0.89 -14.03
C ILE A 247 -28.37 1.75 -12.77
N ARG A 248 -27.84 1.27 -11.64
CA ARG A 248 -27.81 2.02 -10.38
C ARG A 248 -27.02 3.31 -10.51
N ALA A 249 -25.85 3.26 -11.15
CA ALA A 249 -25.01 4.43 -11.38
C ALA A 249 -25.70 5.47 -12.27
N ILE A 250 -26.43 5.04 -13.32
CA ILE A 250 -27.22 5.95 -14.16
C ILE A 250 -28.32 6.62 -13.34
N LYS A 251 -29.08 5.85 -12.56
CA LYS A 251 -30.16 6.39 -11.70
C LYS A 251 -29.66 7.38 -10.67
N ALA A 252 -28.52 7.08 -10.04
CA ALA A 252 -27.89 7.98 -9.08
C ALA A 252 -27.24 9.20 -9.75
N GLY A 253 -26.96 9.13 -11.06
CA GLY A 253 -26.12 10.10 -11.74
C GLY A 253 -24.68 10.09 -11.24
N ASP A 254 -24.24 8.99 -10.63
CA ASP A 254 -22.93 8.86 -9.99
C ASP A 254 -22.43 7.41 -9.99
N ILE A 255 -21.23 7.21 -10.55
CA ILE A 255 -20.53 5.91 -10.49
C ILE A 255 -19.87 5.73 -9.12
N MET A 256 -19.38 6.82 -8.51
CA MET A 256 -18.59 6.75 -7.28
C MET A 256 -19.39 6.18 -6.12
N GLY A 257 -20.67 6.54 -5.96
CA GLY A 257 -21.54 5.97 -4.93
C GLY A 257 -21.63 4.44 -5.01
N VAL A 258 -21.75 3.88 -6.22
CA VAL A 258 -21.81 2.42 -6.40
C VAL A 258 -20.47 1.75 -6.12
N GLU A 259 -19.36 2.36 -6.54
CA GLU A 259 -18.02 1.89 -6.22
C GLU A 259 -17.76 1.92 -4.70
N VAL A 260 -18.22 2.95 -3.99
CA VAL A 260 -18.07 3.05 -2.52
C VAL A 260 -18.76 1.87 -1.84
N GLU A 261 -20.01 1.59 -2.21
CA GLU A 261 -20.75 0.46 -1.64
C GLU A 261 -20.05 -0.88 -1.91
N ASN A 262 -19.52 -1.07 -3.13
CA ASN A 262 -18.80 -2.28 -3.51
C ASN A 262 -17.43 -2.40 -2.82
N SER A 263 -16.88 -1.30 -2.30
CA SER A 263 -15.61 -1.27 -1.56
C SER A 263 -15.72 -1.57 -0.07
N ILE A 264 -16.94 -1.73 0.45
CA ILE A 264 -17.19 -1.99 1.88
C ILE A 264 -17.30 -3.50 2.11
N ARG A 265 -16.54 -4.00 3.08
CA ARG A 265 -16.67 -5.37 3.61
C ARG A 265 -17.49 -5.34 4.90
N SER A 266 -18.22 -6.41 5.18
CA SER A 266 -18.87 -6.53 6.50
C SER A 266 -17.80 -6.71 7.59
N LEU A 267 -18.13 -6.32 8.82
CA LEU A 267 -17.19 -6.48 9.94
C LEU A 267 -16.93 -7.96 10.23
N GLU A 268 -17.95 -8.81 10.10
CA GLU A 268 -17.82 -10.26 10.26
C GLU A 268 -16.83 -10.84 9.25
N TYR A 269 -16.89 -10.39 7.99
CA TYR A 269 -15.92 -10.79 6.97
C TYR A 269 -14.49 -10.38 7.37
N LEU A 270 -14.30 -9.14 7.85
CA LEU A 270 -12.98 -8.65 8.26
C LEU A 270 -12.45 -9.35 9.51
N GLU A 271 -13.32 -9.73 10.44
CA GLU A 271 -12.96 -10.51 11.62
C GLU A 271 -12.55 -11.94 11.27
N GLU A 272 -13.22 -12.56 10.30
CA GLU A 272 -12.95 -13.93 9.86
C GLU A 272 -11.75 -14.02 8.90
N HIS A 273 -11.63 -13.10 7.95
CA HIS A 273 -10.67 -13.17 6.85
C HIS A 273 -9.53 -12.15 6.96
N GLY A 274 -9.74 -11.05 7.68
CA GLY A 274 -8.75 -10.01 7.87
C GLY A 274 -7.77 -10.31 9.00
N LYS A 275 -6.64 -9.62 8.99
CA LYS A 275 -5.66 -9.64 10.09
C LYS A 275 -5.56 -8.26 10.72
N CYS A 276 -5.72 -8.21 12.04
CA CYS A 276 -5.55 -7.02 12.85
C CYS A 276 -4.16 -6.40 12.64
N VAL A 277 -4.09 -5.11 12.31
CA VAL A 277 -2.79 -4.46 12.04
C VAL A 277 -2.40 -3.38 13.02
N ASP A 278 -3.30 -3.02 13.93
CA ASP A 278 -3.15 -1.96 14.93
C ASP A 278 -2.80 -2.47 16.33
N ASN A 279 -2.36 -3.73 16.45
CA ASN A 279 -1.91 -4.36 17.69
C ASN A 279 -0.66 -3.73 18.31
N ILE A 280 0.15 -3.04 17.50
CA ILE A 280 1.38 -2.38 17.93
C ILE A 280 1.48 -0.95 17.39
N VAL A 281 2.08 -0.08 18.18
CA VAL A 281 2.36 1.33 17.88
C VAL A 281 3.85 1.61 18.12
N PRO A 282 4.53 2.40 17.28
CA PRO A 282 5.89 2.80 17.58
C PRO A 282 5.94 3.92 18.60
N GLN A 283 6.86 3.80 19.55
CA GLN A 283 7.18 4.82 20.54
C GLN A 283 8.68 4.85 20.79
N GLN A 284 9.15 5.82 21.56
CA GLN A 284 10.53 5.85 22.04
C GLN A 284 10.86 4.54 22.78
N SER A 285 11.92 3.85 22.35
CA SER A 285 12.36 2.61 22.97
C SER A 285 12.86 2.86 24.40
N THR A 286 12.57 1.94 25.31
CA THR A 286 13.15 1.91 26.66
C THR A 286 14.57 1.34 26.67
N ILE A 287 15.01 0.72 25.57
CA ILE A 287 16.38 0.23 25.40
C ILE A 287 17.28 1.43 25.05
N PRO A 288 18.35 1.70 25.83
CA PRO A 288 19.26 2.79 25.53
C PRO A 288 19.80 2.73 24.11
N HIS A 289 19.77 3.87 23.42
CA HIS A 289 20.28 4.05 22.06
C HIS A 289 19.59 3.24 20.95
N ALA A 290 18.46 2.57 21.23
CA ALA A 290 17.70 1.82 20.23
C ALA A 290 16.76 2.69 19.38
N GLY A 291 16.59 3.97 19.74
CA GLY A 291 15.69 4.87 19.04
C GLY A 291 14.22 4.55 19.31
N ARG A 292 13.46 4.10 18.31
CA ARG A 292 12.04 3.75 18.44
C ARG A 292 11.84 2.23 18.49
N GLY A 293 10.89 1.79 19.32
CA GLY A 293 10.46 0.40 19.43
C GLY A 293 8.96 0.24 19.20
N ALA A 294 8.50 -0.99 18.98
CA ALA A 294 7.09 -1.35 18.89
C ALA A 294 6.51 -1.68 20.28
N PHE A 295 5.38 -1.09 20.61
CA PHE A 295 4.67 -1.25 21.87
C PHE A 295 3.25 -1.77 21.60
N ALA A 296 2.79 -2.73 22.39
CA ALA A 296 1.44 -3.26 22.23
C ALA A 296 0.40 -2.20 22.59
N THR A 297 -0.63 -2.05 21.75
CA THR A 297 -1.79 -1.17 22.01
C THR A 297 -2.87 -1.87 22.83
N ARG A 298 -2.82 -3.21 22.86
CA ARG A 298 -3.75 -4.10 23.54
C ARG A 298 -3.02 -5.34 24.07
N PHE A 299 -3.70 -6.14 24.89
CA PHE A 299 -3.13 -7.40 25.35
C PHE A 299 -3.03 -8.40 24.19
N ILE A 300 -1.84 -8.98 23.99
CA ILE A 300 -1.60 -10.01 22.97
C ILE A 300 -1.26 -11.30 23.71
N PRO A 301 -2.15 -12.31 23.71
CA PRO A 301 -1.87 -13.58 24.40
C PRO A 301 -0.72 -14.32 23.72
N LYS A 302 -0.08 -15.23 24.46
CA LYS A 302 0.96 -16.10 23.89
C LYS A 302 0.40 -16.88 22.70
N GLY A 303 1.07 -16.79 21.56
CA GLY A 303 0.62 -17.41 20.30
C GLY A 303 -0.33 -16.53 19.49
N GLY A 304 -0.75 -15.38 20.02
CA GLY A 304 -1.53 -14.38 19.29
C GLY A 304 -0.71 -13.65 18.23
N LEU A 305 -1.43 -13.05 17.29
CA LEU A 305 -0.86 -12.25 16.21
C LEU A 305 -0.32 -10.91 16.74
N VAL A 306 0.97 -10.66 16.57
CA VAL A 306 1.57 -9.36 16.90
C VAL A 306 1.28 -8.33 15.82
N ALA A 307 1.61 -8.64 14.57
CA ALA A 307 1.26 -7.85 13.39
C ALA A 307 1.52 -8.70 12.14
N PRO A 308 0.70 -8.57 11.07
CA PRO A 308 1.01 -9.20 9.79
C PRO A 308 2.16 -8.45 9.11
N ALA A 309 3.04 -9.20 8.46
CA ALA A 309 4.24 -8.67 7.81
C ALA A 309 4.30 -9.15 6.36
N PRO A 310 3.47 -8.59 5.44
CA PRO A 310 3.61 -8.92 4.03
C PRO A 310 4.97 -8.43 3.53
N LEU A 311 5.62 -9.22 2.67
CA LEU A 311 7.04 -9.09 2.38
C LEU A 311 7.28 -8.74 0.93
N VAL A 312 8.18 -7.79 0.71
CA VAL A 312 8.79 -7.53 -0.60
C VAL A 312 10.24 -7.99 -0.55
N HIS A 313 10.64 -8.79 -1.54
CA HIS A 313 11.98 -9.34 -1.56
C HIS A 313 13.00 -8.38 -2.22
N ILE A 314 14.22 -8.42 -1.71
CA ILE A 314 15.43 -7.90 -2.36
C ILE A 314 16.33 -9.11 -2.59
N ALA A 315 16.38 -9.60 -3.84
CA ALA A 315 17.04 -10.86 -4.17
C ALA A 315 18.56 -10.88 -3.87
N ASP A 316 19.18 -9.70 -3.85
CA ASP A 316 20.61 -9.52 -3.63
C ASP A 316 20.86 -8.39 -2.62
N LYS A 317 21.26 -8.75 -1.40
CA LYS A 317 21.56 -7.82 -0.32
C LYS A 317 22.70 -6.86 -0.65
N SER A 318 23.56 -7.18 -1.63
CA SER A 318 24.60 -6.25 -2.08
C SER A 318 24.02 -4.99 -2.75
N LYS A 319 22.74 -5.00 -3.16
CA LYS A 319 22.03 -3.81 -3.64
C LYS A 319 21.85 -2.74 -2.56
N ALA A 320 21.97 -3.11 -1.29
CA ALA A 320 22.02 -2.15 -0.18
C ALA A 320 23.43 -1.60 0.08
N ASN A 321 24.48 -2.02 -0.64
CA ASN A 321 25.81 -1.45 -0.43
C ASN A 321 25.94 -0.06 -1.06
N MET A 322 26.69 0.83 -0.40
CA MET A 322 27.10 2.13 -0.90
C MET A 322 28.59 2.09 -1.21
N TYR A 323 28.98 2.64 -2.35
CA TYR A 323 30.33 2.50 -2.90
C TYR A 323 31.01 3.85 -3.06
N ALA A 324 32.35 3.86 -2.99
CA ALA A 324 33.14 5.03 -3.32
C ALA A 324 32.96 5.42 -4.80
N THR A 325 33.45 6.61 -5.13
CA THR A 325 33.53 7.09 -6.50
C THR A 325 34.97 7.12 -7.00
N LYS A 326 35.15 6.78 -8.27
CA LYS A 326 36.41 6.93 -9.01
C LYS A 326 36.20 7.77 -10.25
N LYS A 327 37.19 8.60 -10.57
CA LYS A 327 37.18 9.40 -11.79
C LYS A 327 37.71 8.54 -12.95
N SER A 328 36.92 8.34 -13.98
CA SER A 328 37.35 7.61 -15.18
C SER A 328 38.29 8.47 -16.04
N PRO A 329 39.03 7.86 -17.00
CA PRO A 329 39.99 8.59 -17.83
C PRO A 329 39.41 9.77 -18.62
N ASN A 330 38.14 9.71 -18.99
CA ASN A 330 37.40 10.79 -19.65
C ASN A 330 36.90 11.88 -18.70
N GLY A 331 37.23 11.80 -17.41
CA GLY A 331 36.86 12.77 -16.39
C GLY A 331 35.50 12.52 -15.71
N ASN A 332 34.73 11.53 -16.15
CA ASN A 332 33.44 11.22 -15.54
C ASN A 332 33.63 10.59 -14.15
N ILE A 333 32.69 10.83 -13.25
CA ILE A 333 32.66 10.18 -11.94
C ILE A 333 31.85 8.89 -12.09
N THR A 334 32.44 7.77 -11.66
CA THR A 334 31.82 6.43 -11.74
C THR A 334 31.91 5.71 -10.40
N ARG A 335 31.07 4.70 -10.22
CA ARG A 335 31.09 3.83 -9.05
C ARG A 335 32.38 3.01 -8.99
N ASP A 336 32.99 2.97 -7.82
CA ASP A 336 34.07 2.04 -7.53
C ASP A 336 33.52 0.78 -6.85
N GLU A 337 33.14 -0.23 -7.64
CA GLU A 337 32.49 -1.45 -7.16
C GLU A 337 33.36 -2.31 -6.23
N GLU A 338 34.66 -2.05 -6.20
CA GLU A 338 35.62 -2.74 -5.32
C GLU A 338 35.64 -2.13 -3.91
N LYS A 339 35.13 -0.90 -3.75
CA LYS A 339 35.23 -0.14 -2.50
C LYS A 339 33.87 0.21 -1.92
N VAL A 340 33.30 -0.71 -1.16
CA VAL A 340 32.12 -0.44 -0.31
C VAL A 340 32.52 0.51 0.82
N VAL A 341 31.84 1.65 0.91
CA VAL A 341 32.07 2.67 1.96
C VAL A 341 31.00 2.67 3.04
N HIS A 342 29.78 2.25 2.70
CA HIS A 342 28.67 2.20 3.66
C HIS A 342 27.57 1.22 3.21
N LYS A 343 26.47 1.15 3.96
CA LYS A 343 25.25 0.42 3.59
C LYS A 343 24.02 1.31 3.72
N GLN A 344 23.03 1.07 2.89
CA GLN A 344 21.73 1.74 2.92
C GLN A 344 21.00 1.36 4.20
N ILE A 345 20.36 2.34 4.82
CA ILE A 345 19.69 2.19 6.12
C ILE A 345 18.58 1.15 6.11
N ILE A 346 17.97 0.92 4.94
CA ILE A 346 16.92 -0.08 4.72
C ILE A 346 17.32 -1.49 5.15
N LEU A 347 18.63 -1.80 5.18
CA LEU A 347 19.11 -3.10 5.65
C LEU A 347 18.70 -3.40 7.11
N ASN A 348 18.62 -2.37 7.95
CA ASN A 348 18.24 -2.51 9.37
C ASN A 348 16.74 -2.81 9.56
N TYR A 349 15.97 -2.73 8.48
CA TYR A 349 14.52 -2.92 8.47
C TYR A 349 14.09 -4.14 7.67
N CYS A 350 15.04 -4.99 7.28
CA CYS A 350 14.78 -6.21 6.52
C CYS A 350 15.06 -7.45 7.38
N PHE A 351 14.27 -8.51 7.16
CA PHE A 351 14.64 -9.85 7.59
C PHE A 351 15.69 -10.41 6.62
N GLY A 352 16.70 -11.10 7.15
CA GLY A 352 17.74 -11.69 6.35
C GLY A 352 18.49 -12.78 7.11
N HIS A 353 19.24 -13.60 6.38
CA HIS A 353 20.09 -14.63 6.96
C HIS A 353 21.55 -14.40 6.52
N PRO A 354 22.55 -14.60 7.40
CA PRO A 354 23.97 -14.39 7.05
C PRO A 354 24.39 -15.14 5.78
N ASN A 355 23.91 -16.38 5.64
CA ASN A 355 24.21 -17.28 4.51
C ASN A 355 23.25 -17.11 3.30
N SER A 356 22.38 -16.09 3.30
CA SER A 356 21.49 -15.79 2.19
C SER A 356 21.83 -14.43 1.58
N THR A 357 21.61 -14.30 0.27
CA THR A 357 21.61 -12.99 -0.43
C THR A 357 20.24 -12.32 -0.36
N LEU A 358 19.18 -13.06 -0.04
CA LEU A 358 17.82 -12.57 0.02
C LEU A 358 17.59 -11.72 1.27
N LEU A 359 17.01 -10.54 1.09
CA LEU A 359 16.38 -9.77 2.15
C LEU A 359 14.87 -9.75 1.94
N LEU A 360 14.11 -9.74 3.03
CA LEU A 360 12.65 -9.64 3.03
C LEU A 360 12.27 -8.36 3.77
N PHE A 361 11.76 -7.39 3.05
CA PHE A 361 11.32 -6.11 3.60
C PHE A 361 9.83 -6.20 3.96
N PRO A 362 9.45 -6.05 5.25
CA PRO A 362 8.07 -5.95 5.65
C PRO A 362 7.53 -4.56 5.28
N TYR A 363 6.78 -4.49 4.17
CA TYR A 363 6.33 -3.19 3.64
C TYR A 363 5.12 -2.65 4.41
N SER A 364 4.22 -3.53 4.87
CA SER A 364 3.06 -3.15 5.68
C SER A 364 3.32 -3.32 7.18
N SER A 365 2.51 -2.63 7.98
CA SER A 365 2.48 -2.64 9.45
C SER A 365 3.70 -2.02 10.16
N ASN A 366 3.57 -1.88 11.48
CA ASN A 366 4.62 -1.37 12.38
C ASN A 366 5.73 -2.37 12.72
N VAL A 367 5.83 -3.48 11.99
CA VAL A 367 6.82 -4.55 12.23
C VAL A 367 8.26 -4.04 12.14
N VAL A 368 8.51 -3.03 11.31
CA VAL A 368 9.79 -2.31 11.19
C VAL A 368 10.32 -1.70 12.50
N TYR A 369 9.46 -1.53 13.51
CA TYR A 369 9.83 -1.01 14.82
C TYR A 369 10.05 -2.10 15.89
N ILE A 370 9.83 -3.37 15.56
CA ILE A 370 10.07 -4.46 16.52
C ILE A 370 11.58 -4.62 16.72
N ASN A 371 12.05 -4.31 17.92
CA ASN A 371 13.44 -4.53 18.30
C ASN A 371 13.76 -6.04 18.32
N HIS A 372 14.96 -6.39 17.90
CA HIS A 372 15.44 -7.77 17.90
C HIS A 372 16.41 -8.01 19.05
N HIS A 373 16.33 -9.19 19.66
CA HIS A 373 17.31 -9.69 20.62
C HIS A 373 17.51 -11.18 20.37
N SER A 374 18.75 -11.67 20.45
CA SER A 374 19.09 -13.06 20.10
C SER A 374 18.48 -14.09 21.06
N THR A 375 18.37 -13.75 22.34
CA THR A 375 17.88 -14.64 23.41
C THR A 375 16.60 -14.15 24.10
N GLU A 376 16.51 -12.86 24.40
CA GLU A 376 15.39 -12.23 25.14
C GLU A 376 14.31 -11.67 24.20
N TYR A 377 13.76 -12.51 23.31
CA TYR A 377 12.65 -12.13 22.44
C TYR A 377 11.30 -12.55 23.03
N ASN A 378 10.27 -11.72 22.84
CA ASN A 378 8.88 -12.01 23.22
C ASN A 378 7.93 -12.17 22.02
N ALA A 379 8.44 -11.96 20.80
CA ALA A 379 7.74 -12.17 19.54
C ALA A 379 8.62 -13.00 18.60
N LYS A 380 8.00 -13.75 17.68
CA LYS A 380 8.72 -14.52 16.65
C LYS A 380 8.08 -14.33 15.29
N LEU A 381 8.89 -14.33 14.24
CA LEU A 381 8.41 -14.40 12.87
C LEU A 381 7.86 -15.81 12.60
N ARG A 382 6.67 -15.89 12.01
CA ARG A 382 6.03 -17.14 11.60
C ARG A 382 5.36 -16.93 10.25
N TRP A 383 5.55 -17.88 9.34
CA TRP A 383 4.76 -17.95 8.11
C TRP A 383 3.31 -18.28 8.49
N THR A 384 2.37 -17.45 8.04
CA THR A 384 0.93 -17.69 8.25
C THR A 384 0.54 -18.99 7.55
N ASP A 385 -0.30 -19.80 8.19
CA ASP A 385 -0.92 -21.00 7.60
C ASP A 385 -2.42 -20.82 7.37
N ASP A 386 -2.98 -19.71 7.89
CA ASP A 386 -4.38 -19.34 8.09
C ASP A 386 -4.77 -18.03 7.37
N PHE A 387 -4.09 -17.72 6.27
CA PHE A 387 -4.36 -16.57 5.42
C PHE A 387 -4.18 -17.00 3.97
N ASP A 388 -5.29 -17.37 3.34
CA ASP A 388 -5.27 -17.96 1.99
C ASP A 388 -4.99 -16.91 0.91
N SER A 389 -5.30 -15.63 1.19
CA SER A 389 -4.99 -14.52 0.30
C SER A 389 -3.48 -14.33 0.17
N PHE A 390 -2.96 -14.55 -1.05
CA PHE A 390 -1.57 -14.31 -1.45
C PHE A 390 -0.50 -15.18 -0.75
N HIS A 391 -0.90 -16.24 -0.04
CA HIS A 391 0.04 -17.26 0.44
C HIS A 391 0.14 -18.41 -0.57
N HIS A 392 1.15 -18.34 -1.43
CA HIS A 392 1.46 -19.39 -2.39
C HIS A 392 2.31 -20.49 -1.77
N LYS A 393 1.69 -21.41 -1.00
CA LYS A 393 2.39 -22.54 -0.37
C LYS A 393 3.13 -23.42 -1.40
N ASP A 394 2.58 -23.52 -2.61
CA ASP A 394 3.14 -24.22 -3.76
C ASP A 394 4.49 -23.64 -4.23
N TRP A 395 4.78 -22.37 -3.92
CA TRP A 395 6.05 -21.74 -4.27
C TRP A 395 7.24 -22.39 -3.56
N LEU A 396 7.04 -22.98 -2.38
CA LEU A 396 8.08 -23.70 -1.65
C LEU A 396 8.49 -25.01 -2.34
N GLU A 397 7.63 -25.55 -3.20
CA GLU A 397 7.84 -26.79 -3.94
C GLU A 397 8.47 -26.54 -5.32
N ASN A 398 8.43 -25.29 -5.79
CA ASN A 398 8.92 -24.89 -7.11
C ASN A 398 10.45 -24.70 -7.15
N ARG A 399 11.12 -25.35 -8.11
CA ARG A 399 12.56 -25.12 -8.37
C ARG A 399 12.80 -23.69 -8.85
N LEU A 400 13.82 -23.00 -8.35
CA LEU A 400 14.20 -21.62 -8.73
C LEU A 400 14.24 -21.34 -10.24
N THR A 401 14.48 -22.36 -11.08
CA THR A 401 14.48 -22.23 -12.54
C THR A 401 13.09 -21.96 -13.16
N SER A 402 11.99 -22.34 -12.50
CA SER A 402 10.63 -22.10 -13.01
C SER A 402 10.17 -20.64 -12.84
N TRP A 403 10.84 -19.87 -11.98
CA TRP A 403 10.48 -18.50 -11.64
C TRP A 403 10.87 -17.46 -12.71
N LYS A 404 11.70 -17.84 -13.70
CA LYS A 404 12.17 -16.94 -14.75
C LYS A 404 11.14 -16.68 -15.87
N ILE A 405 10.02 -17.40 -15.92
CA ILE A 405 9.16 -17.45 -17.11
C ILE A 405 7.86 -16.65 -16.97
N ASN A 406 7.35 -16.44 -15.76
CA ASN A 406 6.11 -15.71 -15.58
C ASN A 406 6.41 -14.33 -15.00
N GLY A 407 6.18 -13.28 -15.78
CA GLY A 407 6.18 -11.87 -15.34
C GLY A 407 5.11 -11.51 -14.29
N LEU A 408 4.75 -12.46 -13.43
CA LEU A 408 3.83 -12.37 -12.30
C LEU A 408 4.42 -11.60 -11.11
N LEU A 409 5.65 -11.10 -11.22
CA LEU A 409 6.26 -10.20 -10.22
C LEU A 409 5.59 -8.81 -10.15
N GLY A 410 4.48 -8.60 -10.87
CA GLY A 410 3.66 -7.38 -10.85
C GLY A 410 2.34 -7.49 -10.09
N SER A 411 2.01 -8.67 -9.54
CA SER A 411 0.84 -8.88 -8.68
C SER A 411 1.31 -9.28 -7.28
N CYS A 412 1.78 -8.29 -6.53
CA CYS A 412 1.93 -8.35 -5.08
C CYS A 412 0.93 -7.37 -4.46
#